data_AF-A0A849TS34-F1
#
_entry.id   AF-A0A849TS34-F1
#
_cell.length_a   1.000
_cell.length_b   1.000
_cell.length_c   1.000
_cell.angle_alpha   90.00
_cell.angle_beta   90.00
_cell.angle_gamma   90.00
#
_symmetry.space_group_name_H-M   'P 1'
#
loop_
_entity.id
_entity.type
_entity.pdbx_description
1 polymer ?
#
loop_
_entity_poly.entity_id
_entity_poly.type
_entity_poly.pdbx_seq_one_letter_code
_entity_poly.pdbx_strand_id
1 'polypeptide(L)' 'MASNQQSQEARILHVLSFDVEEHFQVSAFWSDARRQQWDRLESRVEQNTLRLVELLAYAETKATFF' A
#
# COMPACT_ATOMS: atom_id res chain seq x y z
N MET A 1 33.90 -13.99 38.13
CA MET A 1 33.49 -14.34 36.75
C MET A 1 32.04 -13.90 36.59
N ALA A 2 31.81 -12.63 36.27
CA ALA A 2 30.48 -12.10 36.00
C ALA A 2 30.30 -12.11 34.48
N SER A 3 29.57 -13.10 34.00
CA SER A 3 29.28 -13.29 32.58
C SER A 3 28.32 -12.19 32.13
N ASN A 4 28.81 -11.36 31.21
CA ASN A 4 28.17 -10.20 30.64
C ASN A 4 26.92 -10.62 29.84
N GLN A 5 25.73 -10.48 30.42
CA GLN A 5 24.46 -10.59 29.70
C GLN A 5 24.20 -9.26 28.97
N GLN A 6 24.81 -9.14 27.79
CA GLN A 6 24.45 -8.08 26.86
C GLN A 6 23.15 -8.50 26.17
N SER A 7 22.04 -7.90 26.58
CA SER A 7 20.73 -8.04 25.95
C SER A 7 20.87 -7.80 24.44
N GLN A 8 20.58 -8.82 23.63
CA GLN A 8 20.37 -8.60 22.20
C GLN A 8 19.13 -7.72 22.04
N GLU A 9 19.31 -6.44 21.76
CA GLU A 9 18.22 -5.61 21.27
C GLU A 9 17.74 -6.21 19.95
N ALA A 10 16.53 -6.78 19.97
CA ALA A 10 15.93 -7.33 18.77
C ALA A 10 15.79 -6.21 17.73
N ARG A 11 16.35 -6.43 16.54
CA ARG A 11 16.27 -5.47 15.44
C ARG A 11 14.79 -5.29 15.08
N ILE A 12 14.26 -4.09 15.30
CA ILE A 12 12.87 -3.77 14.97
C ILE A 12 12.70 -3.88 13.46
N LEU A 13 11.77 -4.75 13.02
CA LEU A 13 11.40 -4.90 11.62
C LEU A 13 10.15 -4.07 11.35
N HIS A 14 10.27 -3.11 10.42
CA HIS A 14 9.13 -2.36 9.92
C HIS A 14 8.56 -3.03 8.67
N VAL A 15 7.23 -3.06 8.56
CA VAL A 15 6.50 -3.57 7.40
C VAL A 15 5.62 -2.45 6.86
N LEU A 16 5.64 -2.27 5.54
CA LEU A 16 4.84 -1.27 4.84
C LEU A 16 3.95 -1.98 3.81
N SER A 17 2.65 -1.67 3.86
CA SER A 17 1.69 -2.14 2.88
C SER A 17 0.75 -1.02 2.43
N PHE A 18 0.29 -1.12 1.19
CA PHE A 18 -0.70 -0.24 0.59
C PHE A 18 -1.91 -1.06 0.16
N ASP A 19 -3.11 -0.54 0.41
CA ASP A 19 -4.36 -1.10 -0.11
C ASP A 19 -4.80 -0.25 -1.30
N VAL A 20 -5.00 -0.88 -2.46
CA VAL A 20 -5.26 -0.18 -3.73
C VAL A 20 -6.73 -0.31 -4.12
N GLU A 21 -7.50 0.74 -3.82
CA GLU A 21 -8.94 0.76 -4.08
C GLU A 21 -9.34 1.70 -5.22
N GLU A 22 -10.00 1.15 -6.24
CA GLU A 22 -10.66 1.82 -7.35
C GLU A 22 -12.14 2.14 -7.06
N HIS A 23 -12.78 2.87 -7.97
CA HIS A 23 -14.18 3.28 -7.91
C HIS A 23 -15.19 2.15 -7.69
N PHE A 24 -14.88 0.91 -8.08
CA PHE A 24 -15.78 -0.25 -7.94
C PHE A 24 -15.65 -0.97 -6.60
N GLN A 25 -14.61 -0.68 -5.81
CA GLN A 25 -14.43 -1.26 -4.47
C GLN A 25 -15.25 -0.52 -3.39
N VAL A 26 -15.72 0.71 -3.67
CA VAL A 26 -16.50 1.51 -2.71
C VAL A 26 -18.00 1.15 -2.76
N SER A 27 -18.44 0.28 -1.84
CA SER A 27 -19.83 -0.19 -1.74
C SER A 27 -20.84 0.89 -1.32
N ALA A 28 -20.39 1.94 -0.64
CA ALA A 28 -21.25 3.02 -0.12
C ALA A 28 -22.01 3.81 -1.21
N PHE A 29 -21.66 3.65 -2.49
CA PHE A 29 -22.29 4.32 -3.64
C PHE A 29 -22.82 3.36 -4.70
N TRP A 30 -23.13 2.11 -4.32
CA TRP A 30 -23.54 1.09 -5.27
C TRP A 30 -24.89 1.42 -5.94
N SER A 31 -24.88 1.44 -7.28
CA SER A 31 -26.08 1.42 -8.12
C SER A 31 -25.71 0.86 -9.49
N ASP A 32 -26.67 0.22 -10.16
CA ASP A 32 -26.47 -0.29 -11.53
C ASP A 32 -26.05 0.83 -12.51
N ALA A 33 -26.61 2.03 -12.34
CA ALA A 33 -26.26 3.20 -13.15
C ALA A 33 -24.79 3.62 -12.98
N ARG A 34 -24.24 3.56 -11.76
CA ARG A 34 -22.82 3.85 -11.50
C ARG A 34 -21.91 2.75 -12.03
N ARG A 35 -22.33 1.49 -11.90
CA ARG A 35 -21.58 0.33 -12.42
C ARG A 35 -21.35 0.43 -13.94
N GLN A 36 -22.35 0.87 -14.68
CA GLN A 36 -22.25 1.07 -16.13
C GLN A 36 -21.28 2.20 -16.54
N GLN A 37 -20.85 3.03 -15.59
CA GLN A 37 -19.93 4.14 -15.83
C GLN A 37 -18.49 3.82 -15.41
N TRP A 38 -18.22 2.71 -14.73
CA TRP A 38 -16.87 2.42 -14.20
C TRP A 38 -15.78 2.47 -15.26
N ASP A 39 -16.01 1.91 -16.44
CA ASP A 39 -15.05 1.92 -17.56
C ASP A 39 -14.83 3.32 -18.17
N ARG A 40 -15.63 4.31 -17.77
CA ARG A 40 -15.53 5.72 -18.23
C ARG A 40 -14.93 6.63 -17.17
N LEU A 41 -14.77 6.16 -15.94
CA LEU A 41 -14.12 6.93 -14.89
C LEU A 41 -12.60 6.80 -15.06
N GLU A 42 -11.90 7.91 -14.89
CA GLU A 42 -10.45 7.90 -14.81
C GLU A 42 -10.01 7.04 -13.62
N SER A 43 -8.92 6.28 -13.77
CA SER A 43 -8.39 5.52 -12.65
C SER A 43 -7.89 6.45 -11.56
N ARG A 44 -8.43 6.32 -10.34
CA ARG A 44 -7.94 7.09 -9.20
C ARG A 44 -6.70 6.48 -8.55
N VAL A 45 -6.34 5.26 -8.94
CA VAL A 45 -5.21 4.51 -8.35
C VAL A 45 -3.97 4.46 -9.23
N GLU A 46 -4.11 4.52 -10.55
CA GLU A 46 -3.00 4.32 -11.47
C GLU A 46 -1.85 5.31 -11.22
N GLN A 47 -2.12 6.61 -11.33
CA GLN A 47 -1.09 7.64 -11.18
C GLN A 47 -0.41 7.60 -9.80
N ASN A 48 -1.20 7.38 -8.74
CA ASN A 48 -0.68 7.34 -7.38
C ASN A 48 0.14 6.07 -7.12
N THR A 49 -0.29 4.93 -7.64
CA THR A 49 0.44 3.66 -7.54
C THR A 49 1.80 3.77 -8.24
N LEU A 50 1.83 4.32 -9.46
CA LEU A 50 3.08 4.58 -10.19
C LEU A 50 4.01 5.49 -9.38
N ARG A 51 3.48 6.57 -8.83
CA ARG A 51 4.25 7.52 -8.00
C ARG A 51 4.82 6.85 -6.75
N LEU A 52 4.05 6.00 -6.09
CA LEU A 52 4.52 5.24 -4.92
C LEU A 52 5.65 4.28 -5.28
N VAL A 53 5.53 3.57 -6.40
CA VAL A 53 6.58 2.65 -6.87
C VAL A 53 7.89 3.39 -7.15
N GLU A 54 7.83 4.57 -7.80
CA GLU A 54 9.01 5.42 -8.01
C GLU A 54 9.67 5.84 -6.69
N LEU A 55 8.86 6.27 -5.71
CA LEU A 55 9.36 6.72 -4.40
C LEU A 55 9.98 5.57 -3.61
N LEU A 56 9.36 4.39 -3.63
CA LEU A 56 9.87 3.19 -2.99
C LEU A 56 11.19 2.73 -3.63
N ALA A 57 11.28 2.78 -4.96
CA ALA A 57 12.52 2.48 -5.69
C ALA A 57 13.64 3.46 -5.34
N TYR A 58 13.34 4.76 -5.32
CA TYR A 58 14.30 5.80 -4.92
C TYR A 58 14.79 5.60 -3.47
N ALA A 59 13.91 5.16 -2.58
CA ALA A 59 14.24 4.91 -1.17
C ALA A 59 14.77 3.49 -0.90
N GLU A 60 15.02 2.67 -1.93
CA GLU A 60 15.41 1.26 -1.82
C GLU A 60 14.53 0.45 -0.82
N THR A 61 13.25 0.80 -0.75
CA THR A 61 12.31 0.29 0.25
C THR A 61 11.34 -0.70 -0.37
N LYS A 62 11.14 -1.84 0.30
CA LYS A 62 10.16 -2.84 -0.11
C LYS A 62 8.83 -2.59 0.59
N ALA A 63 7.73 -2.74 -0.15
CA ALA A 63 6.38 -2.70 0.37
C ALA A 63 5.50 -3.73 -0.37
N THR A 64 4.38 -4.09 0.24
CA THR A 64 3.36 -4.97 -0.37
C THR A 64 2.16 -4.15 -0.79
N PHE A 65 1.66 -4.36 -1.99
CA PHE A 65 0.41 -3.75 -2.48
C PHE A 65 -0.66 -4.83 -2.50
N PHE A 66 -1.81 -4.55 -1.90
CA PHE A 66 -3.00 -5.38 -1.88
C PHE A 66 -4.09 -4.79 -2.78
#